data_AF-A0A1C6IW47-F1
#
_entry.id   AF-A0A1C6IW47-F1
#
_cell.length_a   1.000
_cell.length_b   1.000
_cell.length_c   1.000
_cell.angle_alpha   90.00
_cell.angle_beta   90.00
_cell.angle_gamma   90.00
#
_symmetry.space_group_name_H-M   'P 1'
#
loop_
_entity.id
_entity.type
_entity.pdbx_description
1 polymer ?
#
loop_
_entity_poly.entity_id
_entity_poly.type
_entity_poly.pdbx_seq_one_letter_code
_entity_poly.pdbx_strand_id
1 'polypeptide(L)' 'MLHANQILVLDEGRLVGKGTHAQLMASCPEYQEIARSQLSQKELDLKSLNTEKEGE' A
#
# COMPACT_ATOMS: atom_id res chain seq x y z
N MET A 1 -5.47 -0.73 -3.61
CA MET A 1 -4.09 -1.10 -3.96
C MET A 1 -3.84 -2.60 -3.82
N LEU A 2 -4.41 -3.28 -2.82
CA LEU A 2 -4.17 -4.71 -2.57
C LEU A 2 -4.67 -5.67 -3.66
N HIS A 3 -5.58 -5.25 -4.55
CA HIS A 3 -6.16 -6.09 -5.61
C HIS A 3 -5.57 -5.85 -7.00
N ALA A 4 -4.55 -5.00 -7.15
CA ALA A 4 -3.94 -4.76 -8.45
C ALA A 4 -3.03 -5.93 -8.84
N ASN A 5 -3.21 -6.49 -10.04
CA ASN A 5 -2.34 -7.55 -10.56
C ASN A 5 -0.90 -7.06 -10.79
N GLN A 6 -0.74 -5.76 -11.06
CA GLN A 6 0.56 -5.13 -11.27
C GLN A 6 0.49 -3.65 -10.93
N ILE A 7 1.55 -3.15 -10.32
CA ILE A 7 1.74 -1.77 -9.91
C ILE A 7 3.03 -1.28 -10.55
N LEU A 8 3.01 -0.07 -11.09
CA LEU A 8 4.13 0.63 -11.70
C LEU A 8 4.40 1.88 -10.88
N VAL A 9 5.63 2.04 -10.42
CA VAL A 9 6.07 3.16 -9.59
C VAL A 9 6.94 4.04 -10.46
N LEU A 10 6.49 5.28 -10.64
CA LEU A 10 7.16 6.28 -11.45
C LEU A 10 7.74 7.37 -10.55
N ASP A 11 8.97 7.76 -10.81
CA ASP A 11 9.63 8.92 -10.21
C ASP A 11 10.14 9.83 -11.33
N GLU A 12 9.70 11.09 -11.34
CA GLU A 12 10.00 12.07 -12.40
C GLU A 12 9.83 11.53 -13.84
N GLY A 13 8.78 10.74 -14.07
CA GLY A 13 8.50 10.12 -15.37
C GLY A 13 9.37 8.90 -15.72
N ARG A 14 10.23 8.44 -14.80
CA ARG A 14 11.04 7.22 -14.95
C ARG A 14 10.43 6.07 -14.15
N LEU A 15 10.47 4.86 -14.70
CA LEU A 15 10.02 3.66 -14.00
C LEU A 15 11.07 3.20 -12.99
N VAL A 16 10.74 3.32 -11.70
CA VAL A 16 11.61 2.94 -10.58
C VAL A 16 11.19 1.63 -9.90
N GLY A 17 9.94 1.19 -10.11
CA GLY A 17 9.45 -0.07 -9.55
C GLY A 17 8.32 -0.70 -10.36
N LYS A 18 8.28 -2.02 -10.43
CA LYS A 18 7.17 -2.77 -11.04
C LYS A 18 6.94 -4.09 -10.33
N GLY A 19 5.69 -4.38 -9.95
CA GLY A 19 5.36 -5.65 -9.31
C GLY A 19 4.02 -5.65 -8.59
N THR A 20 3.77 -6.69 -7.81
CA THR A 20 2.64 -6.73 -6.87
C THR A 20 2.93 -5.86 -5.65
N HIS A 21 1.89 -5.59 -4.84
CA HIS A 21 2.03 -4.84 -3.59
C HIS A 21 3.11 -5.44 -2.66
N ALA A 22 3.08 -6.77 -2.46
CA ALA A 22 4.03 -7.46 -1.59
C ALA A 22 5.47 -7.36 -2.12
N GLN A 23 5.67 -7.53 -3.43
CA GLN A 23 6.99 -7.39 -4.05
C GLN A 23 7.54 -5.98 -3.88
N LEU A 24 6.72 -4.96 -4.19
CA LEU A 24 7.17 -3.57 -4.07
C LEU A 24 7.35 -3.14 -2.61
N MET A 25 6.58 -3.67 -1.66
CA MET A 25 6.87 -3.48 -0.24
C MET A 25 8.20 -4.07 0.18
N ALA A 26 8.61 -5.20 -0.39
CA ALA A 26 9.90 -5.79 -0.08
C ALA A 26 11.07 -5.10 -0.78
N SER A 27 10.87 -4.58 -2.01
CA SER A 27 11.97 -4.22 -2.90
C SER A 27 12.00 -2.77 -3.42
N CYS A 28 10.99 -1.94 -3.15
CA CYS A 28 10.90 -0.57 -3.69
C CYS A 28 10.65 0.45 -2.57
N PRO A 29 11.68 1.19 -2.13
CA PRO A 29 11.55 2.15 -1.03
C PRO A 29 10.60 3.31 -1.38
N GLU A 30 10.57 3.78 -2.62
CA GLU A 30 9.66 4.82 -3.09
C GLU A 30 8.20 4.36 -2.93
N TYR A 31 7.92 3.10 -3.25
CA TYR A 31 6.60 2.53 -3.03
C TYR A 31 6.25 2.41 -1.55
N GLN A 32 7.22 2.07 -0.68
CA GLN A 32 7.03 2.04 0.77
C GLN A 32 6.64 3.40 1.32
N GLU A 33 7.28 4.48 0.87
CA GLU A 33 6.93 5.83 1.29
C GLU A 33 5.51 6.21 0.86
N ILE A 34 5.18 5.99 -0.42
CA ILE A 34 3.83 6.24 -0.95
C ILE A 34 2.79 5.44 -0.16
N ALA A 35 3.06 4.15 0.07
CA ALA A 35 2.18 3.27 0.82
C ALA A 35 2.00 3.75 2.25
N ARG A 36 3.06 4.15 2.96
CA ARG A 36 2.98 4.68 4.33
C ARG A 36 2.13 5.95 4.41
N SER A 37 2.32 6.88 3.47
CA SER A 37 1.52 8.11 3.43
C SER A 37 0.03 7.86 3.17
N GLN A 38 -0.30 6.82 2.39
CA GLN A 38 -1.68 6.52 1.97
C GLN A 38 -2.41 5.50 2.88
N LEU A 39 -1.72 4.48 3.39
CA LEU A 39 -2.28 3.45 4.26
C LEU A 39 -2.48 3.94 5.68
N SER A 40 -1.63 4.83 6.21
CA SER A 40 -1.86 5.41 7.54
C SER A 40 -3.26 6.02 7.63
N GLN A 41 -3.71 6.74 6.59
CA GLN A 41 -5.07 7.28 6.52
C GLN A 41 -6.13 6.21 6.24
N LYS A 42 -5.85 5.25 5.34
CA LYS A 42 -6.84 4.27 4.89
C LYS A 42 -7.06 3.09 5.85
N GLU A 43 -6.06 2.72 6.64
CA GLU A 43 -6.17 1.76 7.74
C GLU A 43 -6.88 2.37 8.96
N LEU A 44 -6.75 3.68 9.18
CA LEU A 44 -7.55 4.43 10.16
C LEU A 44 -9.05 4.36 9.78
N ASP A 45 -9.38 4.60 8.50
CA ASP A 45 -10.76 4.46 8.02
C ASP A 45 -11.28 3.02 8.08
N LEU A 46 -10.45 2.01 7.76
CA LEU A 46 -10.84 0.59 7.84
C LEU A 46 -10.97 0.07 9.28
N LYS A 47 -10.14 0.53 10.22
CA LYS A 47 -10.25 0.16 11.65
C LYS A 47 -11.47 0.75 12.32
N SER A 48 -11.94 1.93 11.89
CA SER A 48 -13.20 2.51 12.36
C SER A 48 -14.43 1.68 11.99
N LEU A 49 -14.36 0.79 11.00
CA LEU A 49 -15.45 -0.14 10.64
C LEU A 49 -15.30 -1.55 11.23
N ASN A 50 -14.11 -1.93 11.71
CA ASN A 50 -13.84 -3.32 12.14
C ASN A 50 -13.66 -3.49 13.66
N THR A 51 -13.73 -2.42 14.47
CA THR A 51 -13.60 -2.51 15.94
C THR A 51 -14.95 -2.78 16.64
N GLU A 52 -15.80 -3.64 16.06
CA GLU A 52 -17.04 -4.14 16.71
C GLU A 52 -17.16 -5.67 16.74
N LYS A 53 -16.20 -6.42 16.21
CA LYS A 53 -16.22 -7.88 16.29
C LYS A 53 -14.80 -8.42 16.44
N GLU A 54 -14.34 -8.57 17.68
CA GLU A 54 -13.62 -9.74 18.22
C GLU A 54 -13.60 -9.59 19.75
N GLY A 55 -14.77 -9.82 20.34
CA GLY A 55 -14.91 -10.18 21.74
C GLY A 55 -15.68 -11.49 21.79
N GLU A 56 -14.95 -12.60 21.81
CA GLU A 56 -15.32 -13.91 22.38
C GLU A 56 -14.08 -14.79 22.51
#